data_AF-A0A6P0X3E4-F1
#
_entry.id   AF-A0A6P0X3E4-F1
#
_cell.length_a   1.000
_cell.length_b   1.000
_cell.length_c   1.000
_cell.angle_alpha   90.00
_cell.angle_beta   90.00
_cell.angle_gamma   90.00
#
_symmetry.space_group_name_H-M   'P 1'
#
loop_
_entity.id
_entity.type
_entity.pdbx_description
1 polymer ?
#
loop_
_entity_poly.entity_id
_entity_poly.type
_entity_poly.pdbx_seq_one_letter_code
_entity_poly.pdbx_strand_id
1 'polypeptide(L)'
;MKNNNETQAIDLDGIDHQAALEHWLESKLKLSQVEYDQSSAVPPRDEQTILRDSRRFQKTTNRYDGRAVYCEISTGRYWYVDNLHSGKAAHLEVFDKTGQQHLGEADLQGKIDESRCDQDKTLKIS
;
A
#
# COMPACT_ATOMS: atom_id res chain seq x y z
N MET A 1 8.06 -31.20 1.69
CA MET A 1 7.37 -30.01 1.17
C MET A 1 7.92 -29.75 -0.23
N LYS A 2 7.09 -29.82 -1.27
CA LYS A 2 7.53 -29.55 -2.65
C LYS A 2 7.41 -28.03 -2.86
N ASN A 3 8.54 -27.34 -3.00
CA ASN A 3 8.59 -25.98 -3.50
C ASN A 3 8.29 -26.04 -5.00
N ASN A 4 7.03 -25.79 -5.38
CA ASN A 4 6.68 -25.53 -6.77
C ASN A 4 7.14 -24.12 -7.14
N ASN A 5 8.45 -23.94 -7.30
CA ASN A 5 8.99 -22.75 -7.93
C ASN A 5 9.08 -23.04 -9.43
N GLU A 6 7.93 -23.05 -10.11
CA GLU A 6 7.89 -23.14 -11.57
C GLU A 6 8.55 -21.88 -12.12
N THR A 7 9.75 -22.05 -12.68
CA THR A 7 10.43 -20.97 -13.38
C THR A 7 9.74 -20.83 -14.73
N GLN A 8 8.77 -19.92 -14.84
CA GLN A 8 8.19 -19.55 -16.12
C GLN A 8 9.25 -18.76 -16.90
N ALA A 9 9.78 -19.37 -17.96
CA ALA A 9 10.62 -18.67 -18.91
C ALA A 9 9.81 -17.52 -19.53
N ILE A 10 10.30 -16.29 -19.39
CA ILE A 10 9.75 -15.12 -20.05
C ILE A 10 10.48 -15.02 -21.40
N ASP A 11 9.82 -15.48 -22.45
CA ASP A 11 10.30 -15.31 -23.82
C ASP A 11 10.01 -13.86 -24.26
N LEU A 12 11.05 -13.04 -24.27
CA LEU A 12 10.99 -11.61 -24.62
C LEU A 12 11.16 -11.38 -26.13
N ASP A 13 11.52 -12.41 -26.91
CA ASP A 13 11.92 -12.26 -28.31
C ASP A 13 10.72 -12.01 -29.26
N GLY A 14 9.48 -12.18 -28.78
CA GLY A 14 8.24 -11.95 -29.52
C GLY A 14 7.52 -10.63 -29.22
N ILE A 15 8.11 -9.73 -28.42
CA ILE A 15 7.51 -8.42 -28.08
C ILE A 15 8.00 -7.37 -29.08
N ASP A 16 7.46 -7.44 -30.28
CA ASP A 16 7.81 -6.53 -31.40
C ASP A 16 7.18 -5.13 -31.26
N HIS A 17 6.18 -4.95 -30.39
CA HIS A 17 5.48 -3.67 -30.21
C HIS A 17 5.06 -3.36 -28.76
N GLN A 18 5.09 -2.07 -28.39
CA GLN A 18 4.74 -1.55 -27.05
C GLN A 18 3.39 -2.07 -26.52
N ALA A 19 2.36 -2.11 -27.36
CA ALA A 19 1.03 -2.58 -26.97
C ALA A 19 1.00 -4.06 -26.56
N ALA A 20 1.84 -4.91 -27.18
CA ALA A 20 1.97 -6.31 -26.81
C ALA A 20 2.65 -6.47 -25.45
N LEU A 21 3.64 -5.63 -25.15
CA LEU A 21 4.29 -5.57 -23.83
C LEU A 21 3.30 -5.13 -22.75
N GLU A 22 2.57 -4.04 -22.99
CA GLU A 22 1.58 -3.51 -22.05
C GLU A 22 0.48 -4.54 -21.75
N HIS A 23 -0.07 -5.19 -22.79
CA HIS A 23 -1.06 -6.24 -22.63
C HIS A 23 -0.49 -7.46 -21.87
N TRP A 24 0.75 -7.86 -22.16
CA TRP A 24 1.40 -8.96 -21.44
C TRP A 24 1.60 -8.61 -19.96
N LEU A 25 2.17 -7.43 -19.66
CA LEU A 25 2.37 -6.93 -18.30
C LEU A 25 1.05 -6.86 -17.53
N GLU A 26 0.01 -6.31 -18.15
CA GLU A 26 -1.32 -6.27 -17.55
C GLU A 26 -1.88 -7.67 -17.30
N SER A 27 -1.75 -8.59 -18.27
CA SER A 27 -2.26 -9.96 -18.13
C SER A 27 -1.56 -10.75 -17.01
N LYS A 28 -0.25 -10.51 -16.82
CA LYS A 28 0.58 -11.28 -15.87
C LYS A 28 0.67 -10.63 -14.51
N LEU A 29 0.74 -9.31 -14.45
CA LEU A 29 0.99 -8.54 -13.24
C LEU A 29 -0.20 -7.70 -12.79
N LYS A 30 -1.23 -7.53 -13.63
CA LYS A 30 -2.45 -6.75 -13.35
C LYS A 30 -2.13 -5.34 -12.84
N LEU A 31 -1.21 -4.66 -13.52
CA LEU A 31 -0.65 -3.37 -13.08
C LEU A 31 -1.74 -2.31 -12.89
N SER A 32 -2.79 -2.32 -13.71
CA SER A 32 -3.95 -1.43 -13.57
C SER A 32 -4.67 -1.57 -12.22
N GLN A 33 -4.56 -2.72 -11.56
CA GLN A 33 -5.16 -2.97 -10.25
C GLN A 33 -4.26 -2.53 -9.09
N VAL A 34 -2.99 -2.23 -9.38
CA VAL A 34 -1.92 -1.92 -8.42
C VAL A 34 -1.65 -0.42 -8.35
N GLU A 35 -1.92 0.31 -9.44
CA GLU A 35 -1.91 1.77 -9.42
C GLU A 35 -3.26 2.33 -8.93
N TYR A 36 -3.19 3.43 -8.21
CA TYR A 36 -4.37 4.15 -7.76
C TYR A 36 -4.67 5.31 -8.72
N ASP A 37 -5.91 5.36 -9.20
CA ASP A 37 -6.39 6.47 -10.00
C ASP A 37 -6.67 7.69 -9.10
N GLN A 38 -5.90 8.77 -9.27
CA GLN A 38 -6.08 10.01 -8.52
C GLN A 38 -7.36 10.79 -8.87
N SER A 39 -8.11 10.35 -9.89
CA SER A 39 -9.47 10.83 -10.17
C SER A 39 -10.56 9.97 -9.53
N SER A 40 -10.20 8.87 -8.86
CA SER A 40 -11.11 7.97 -8.17
C SER A 40 -11.88 8.69 -7.06
N ALA A 41 -13.20 8.49 -7.03
CA ALA A 41 -14.06 8.93 -5.94
C ALA A 41 -13.93 8.05 -4.69
N VAL A 42 -13.35 6.86 -4.80
CA VAL A 42 -13.16 5.91 -3.68
C VAL A 42 -11.70 5.90 -3.21
N PRO A 43 -11.42 5.79 -1.90
CA PRO A 43 -10.06 5.71 -1.39
C PRO A 43 -9.30 4.47 -1.91
N PRO A 44 -7.96 4.49 -1.94
CA PRO A 44 -7.17 3.37 -2.44
C PRO A 44 -7.41 2.11 -1.62
N ARG A 45 -7.29 0.94 -2.26
CA ARG A 45 -7.15 -0.32 -1.53
C ARG A 45 -5.75 -0.46 -0.97
N ASP A 46 -5.57 -1.29 0.05
CA ASP A 46 -4.25 -1.53 0.65
C ASP A 46 -3.22 -1.94 -0.42
N GLU A 47 -3.63 -2.80 -1.36
CA GLU A 47 -2.79 -3.29 -2.46
C GLU A 47 -2.38 -2.19 -3.46
N GLN A 48 -3.10 -1.06 -3.50
CA GLN A 48 -2.78 0.08 -4.35
C GLN A 48 -1.81 1.06 -3.69
N THR A 49 -1.35 0.74 -2.47
CA THR A 49 -0.40 1.56 -1.70
C THR A 49 0.87 0.79 -1.41
N ILE A 50 1.84 1.45 -0.76
CA ILE A 50 3.07 0.84 -0.26
C ILE A 50 2.85 -0.33 0.71
N LEU A 51 1.66 -0.44 1.32
CA LEU A 51 1.30 -1.52 2.26
C LEU A 51 1.30 -2.91 1.62
N ARG A 52 1.26 -3.00 0.29
CA ARG A 52 1.42 -4.27 -0.43
C ARG A 52 2.81 -4.90 -0.25
N ASP A 53 3.83 -4.11 0.10
CA ASP A 53 5.20 -4.63 0.25
C ASP A 53 5.31 -5.43 1.56
N SER A 54 5.00 -6.72 1.45
CA SER A 54 5.08 -7.69 2.55
C SER A 54 6.48 -7.87 3.15
N ARG A 55 7.53 -7.36 2.53
CA ARG A 55 8.88 -7.34 3.11
C ARG A 55 9.10 -6.17 4.04
N ARG A 56 8.29 -5.11 3.88
CA ARG A 56 8.34 -3.89 4.72
C ARG A 56 7.20 -3.87 5.73
N PHE A 57 6.04 -4.41 5.40
CA PHE A 57 4.84 -4.35 6.22
C PHE A 57 4.30 -5.73 6.57
N GLN A 58 3.92 -5.90 7.83
CA GLN A 58 3.15 -7.02 8.32
C GLN A 58 1.72 -6.57 8.61
N LYS A 59 0.73 -7.21 7.97
CA LYS A 59 -0.68 -6.98 8.29
C LYS A 59 -0.98 -7.44 9.71
N THR A 60 -1.61 -6.59 10.51
CA THR A 60 -2.03 -6.93 11.87
C THR A 60 -3.47 -7.47 11.87
N THR A 61 -3.92 -7.96 13.03
CA THR A 61 -5.33 -8.30 13.25
C THR A 61 -6.20 -7.07 13.52
N ASN A 62 -5.57 -5.91 13.77
CA ASN A 62 -6.26 -4.69 14.12
C ASN A 62 -6.85 -3.98 12.90
N ARG A 63 -7.98 -3.30 13.12
CA ARG A 63 -8.65 -2.48 12.12
C ARG A 63 -8.98 -1.12 12.69
N TYR A 64 -8.90 -0.10 11.86
CA TYR A 64 -9.29 1.27 12.19
C TYR A 64 -10.07 1.86 11.03
N ASP A 65 -11.21 2.47 11.33
CA ASP A 65 -12.15 3.01 10.34
C ASP A 65 -12.44 2.08 9.15
N GLY A 66 -12.66 0.79 9.46
CA GLY A 66 -12.93 -0.24 8.46
C GLY A 66 -11.70 -0.71 7.66
N ARG A 67 -10.52 -0.13 7.87
CA ARG A 67 -9.27 -0.48 7.18
C ARG A 67 -8.38 -1.37 8.02
N ALA A 68 -7.52 -2.15 7.38
CA ALA A 68 -6.55 -2.96 8.09
C ALA A 68 -5.37 -2.11 8.52
N VAL A 69 -4.88 -2.36 9.73
CA VAL A 69 -3.65 -1.74 10.24
C VAL A 69 -2.47 -2.65 9.91
N TYR A 70 -1.39 -2.05 9.43
CA TYR A 70 -0.12 -2.71 9.13
C TYR A 70 0.97 -2.20 10.07
N CYS A 71 1.89 -3.08 10.44
CA CYS A 71 3.08 -2.74 11.20
C CYS A 71 4.29 -2.72 10.25
N GLU A 72 5.02 -1.62 10.20
CA GLU A 72 6.29 -1.52 9.49
C GLU A 72 7.37 -2.28 10.26
N ILE A 73 7.96 -3.30 9.63
CA ILE A 73 8.83 -4.27 10.30
C ILE A 73 10.08 -3.60 10.90
N SER A 74 10.68 -2.64 10.22
CA SER A 74 11.95 -2.02 10.64
C SER A 74 11.80 -1.02 11.78
N THR A 75 10.65 -0.37 11.90
CA THR A 75 10.44 0.72 12.87
C THR A 75 9.41 0.38 13.95
N GLY A 76 8.55 -0.61 13.70
CA GLY A 76 7.38 -0.93 14.49
C GLY A 76 6.22 0.06 14.32
N ARG A 77 6.34 1.07 13.45
CA ARG A 77 5.29 2.08 13.22
C ARG A 77 4.03 1.44 12.67
N TYR A 78 2.87 1.98 13.02
CA TYR A 78 1.60 1.53 12.49
C TYR A 78 1.11 2.42 11.36
N TRP A 79 0.57 1.80 10.33
CA TRP A 79 0.11 2.44 9.10
C TRP A 79 -1.25 1.92 8.71
N TYR A 80 -2.14 2.79 8.24
CA TYR A 80 -3.37 2.37 7.56
C TYR A 80 -3.76 3.39 6.48
N VAL A 81 -4.54 2.96 5.50
CA VAL A 81 -5.09 3.87 4.46
C VAL A 81 -6.18 4.71 5.07
N ASP A 82 -6.14 6.03 4.92
CA ASP A 82 -7.28 6.86 5.31
C ASP A 82 -8.50 6.55 4.41
N ASN A 83 -9.60 6.14 5.05
CA ASN A 83 -10.81 5.74 4.36
C ASN A 83 -11.75 6.90 4.01
N LEU A 84 -11.43 8.13 4.45
CA LEU A 84 -12.24 9.32 4.24
C LEU A 84 -11.75 10.18 3.07
N HIS A 85 -10.50 9.97 2.63
CA HIS A 85 -9.90 10.74 1.55
C HIS A 85 -9.66 9.92 0.29
N SER A 86 -10.02 10.49 -0.87
CA SER A 86 -9.88 9.86 -2.18
C SER A 86 -9.23 10.82 -3.20
N GLY A 87 -8.92 10.28 -4.37
CA GLY A 87 -8.24 10.98 -5.44
C GLY A 87 -6.91 11.59 -5.00
N LYS A 88 -6.70 12.87 -5.29
CA LYS A 88 -5.46 13.58 -4.93
C LYS A 88 -5.24 13.78 -3.43
N ALA A 89 -6.29 13.65 -2.62
CA ALA A 89 -6.19 13.75 -1.17
C ALA A 89 -5.90 12.40 -0.49
N ALA A 90 -5.91 11.29 -1.24
CA ALA A 90 -5.66 9.97 -0.69
C ALA A 90 -4.25 9.88 -0.08
N HIS A 91 -4.18 9.39 1.15
CA HIS A 91 -2.95 9.24 1.91
C HIS A 91 -3.07 8.07 2.89
N LEU A 92 -1.97 7.80 3.59
CA LEU A 92 -1.91 6.87 4.71
C LEU A 92 -1.66 7.63 6.00
N GLU A 93 -2.23 7.13 7.08
CA GLU A 93 -2.04 7.68 8.42
C GLU A 93 -0.95 6.87 9.11
N VAL A 94 0.03 7.56 9.71
CA VAL A 94 1.22 6.92 10.29
C VAL A 94 1.32 7.22 11.78
N PHE A 95 1.50 6.18 12.58
CA PHE A 95 1.59 6.27 14.02
C PHE A 95 2.91 5.68 14.52
N ASP A 96 3.30 6.10 15.71
CA ASP A 96 4.44 5.50 16.41
C ASP A 96 4.19 4.01 16.73
N LYS A 97 5.22 3.35 17.25
CA LYS A 97 5.16 1.93 17.61
C LYS A 97 4.17 1.57 18.72
N THR A 98 3.60 2.56 19.38
CA THR A 98 2.61 2.38 20.45
C THR A 98 1.19 2.64 19.96
N GLY A 99 1.04 3.24 18.78
CA GLY A 99 -0.24 3.73 18.26
C GLY A 99 -0.74 5.01 18.96
N GLN A 100 -0.06 5.51 19.98
CA GLN A 100 -0.55 6.65 20.79
C GLN A 100 -0.17 8.02 20.21
N GLN A 101 0.73 8.07 19.24
CA GLN A 101 1.16 9.34 18.63
C GLN A 101 1.03 9.23 17.12
N HIS A 102 0.25 10.12 16.52
CA HIS A 102 0.26 10.34 15.08
C HIS A 102 1.58 11.02 14.68
N LEU A 103 2.26 10.48 13.67
CA LEU A 103 3.53 10.98 13.16
C LEU A 103 3.35 11.82 11.89
N GLY A 104 2.18 11.76 11.25
CA GLY A 104 1.86 12.49 10.03
C GLY A 104 1.25 11.61 8.95
N GLU A 105 0.97 12.24 7.82
CA GLU A 105 0.36 11.61 6.65
C GLU A 105 1.46 11.15 5.68
N ALA A 106 1.26 10.03 5.01
CA ALA A 106 2.16 9.55 3.96
C ALA A 106 1.47 9.46 2.60
N ASP A 107 2.22 9.76 1.54
CA ASP A 107 1.74 9.47 0.19
C ASP A 107 1.63 7.95 -0.06
N LEU A 108 1.01 7.57 -1.18
CA LEU A 108 0.75 6.16 -1.48
C LEU A 108 2.04 5.33 -1.71
N GLN A 109 3.19 5.99 -1.86
CA GLN A 109 4.52 5.39 -2.00
C GLN A 109 5.28 5.34 -0.67
N GLY A 110 4.71 5.90 0.40
CA GLY A 110 5.22 5.82 1.77
C GLY A 110 6.18 6.94 2.16
N LYS A 111 6.18 8.08 1.45
CA LYS A 111 6.88 9.28 1.88
C LYS A 111 6.01 10.02 2.90
N ILE A 112 6.51 10.16 4.12
CA ILE A 112 5.81 10.81 5.23
C ILE A 112 6.01 12.33 5.17
N ASP A 113 4.93 13.07 5.39
CA ASP A 113 4.91 14.49 5.71
C ASP A 113 4.58 14.67 7.20
N GLU A 114 5.62 14.81 8.02
CA GLU A 114 5.49 14.98 9.48
C GLU A 114 4.85 16.32 9.87
N SER A 115 4.76 17.29 8.95
CA SER A 115 4.07 18.57 9.21
C SER A 115 2.54 18.40 9.34
N ARG A 116 2.02 17.25 8.90
CA ARG A 116 0.62 16.82 9.04
C ARG A 116 0.35 16.01 10.30
N CYS A 117 1.28 16.01 11.26
CA CYS A 117 1.08 15.43 12.57
C CYS A 117 -0.15 16.05 13.27
N ASP A 118 -0.95 15.21 13.92
CA ASP A 118 -2.14 15.59 14.66
C ASP A 118 -2.08 14.95 16.05
N GLN A 119 -1.84 15.77 17.07
CA GLN A 119 -1.55 15.28 18.43
C GLN A 119 -2.76 14.61 19.10
N ASP A 120 -3.97 14.85 18.59
CA ASP A 120 -5.19 14.28 19.15
C ASP A 120 -5.53 12.92 18.51
N LYS A 121 -4.90 12.57 17.37
CA LYS A 121 -5.10 11.28 16.71
C LYS A 121 -4.32 10.17 17.42
N THR A 122 -5.06 9.13 17.80
CA THR A 122 -4.50 7.89 18.36
C THR A 122 -5.13 6.66 17.73
N LEU A 123 -4.32 5.64 17.57
CA LEU A 123 -4.71 4.31 17.13
C LEU A 123 -4.92 3.43 18.37
N LYS A 124 -6.18 3.10 18.67
CA LYS A 124 -6.51 2.17 19.77
C LYS A 124 -6.35 0.73 19.28
N ILE A 125 -5.10 0.27 19.28
CA ILE A 125 -4.73 -1.10 18.95
C ILE A 125 -4.86 -1.98 20.20
N SER A 126 -5.60 -3.09 20.06
CA SER A 126 -5.84 -4.11 21.09
C SER A 126 -4.86 -5.27 20.99
#